data_AF-A0A1E5T127-F1
#
_entry.id   AF-A0A1E5T127-F1
#
_cell.length_a   1.000
_cell.length_b   1.000
_cell.length_c   1.000
_cell.angle_alpha   90.00
_cell.angle_beta   90.00
_cell.angle_gamma   90.00
#
_symmetry.space_group_name_H-M   'P 1'
#
loop_
_entity.id
_entity.type
_entity.pdbx_description
1 polymer ?
#
loop_
_entity_poly.entity_id
_entity_poly.type
_entity_poly.pdbx_seq_one_letter_code
_entity_poly.pdbx_strand_id
1 'polypeptide(L)'
;MDSRRAELLEKYWEAEASLEDEKELKALIKAEQESEEVEEVKALFDHFESESKIELDESFDESILQMISEEPETKVFNLQAYFKRYASIAAAVVVIFVSGYLANQQQNQYVSEDTFETPEEAYAELKRQLLMVSNYMNKGNQTMNELTNLGKVGTELQDFSRMSEASEGLELLSEMNLKNN
;
A
#
# COMPACT_ATOMS: atom_id res chain seq x y z
N MET A 1 1.10 -80.01 -36.13
CA MET A 1 1.05 -78.54 -36.26
C MET A 1 0.33 -77.90 -35.06
N ASP A 2 -0.51 -78.65 -34.36
CA ASP A 2 -1.27 -78.17 -33.19
C ASP A 2 -0.41 -77.68 -32.01
N SER A 3 0.75 -78.29 -31.75
CA SER A 3 1.59 -77.93 -30.59
C SER A 3 2.17 -76.51 -30.65
N ARG A 4 2.50 -76.00 -31.85
CA ARG A 4 3.02 -74.64 -32.03
C ARG A 4 1.93 -73.59 -31.85
N ARG A 5 0.72 -73.87 -32.37
CA ARG A 5 -0.44 -72.98 -32.20
C ARG A 5 -0.81 -72.83 -30.72
N ALA A 6 -0.88 -73.94 -29.99
CA ALA A 6 -1.18 -73.94 -28.55
C ALA A 6 -0.15 -73.13 -27.75
N GLU A 7 1.14 -73.30 -28.03
CA GLU A 7 2.22 -72.51 -27.41
C GLU A 7 2.08 -71.00 -27.70
N LEU A 8 1.77 -70.65 -28.96
CA LEU A 8 1.56 -69.26 -29.36
C LEU A 8 0.29 -68.66 -28.74
N LEU A 9 -0.76 -69.47 -28.58
CA LEU A 9 -2.01 -69.05 -27.95
C LEU A 9 -1.81 -68.77 -26.47
N GLU A 10 -1.11 -69.65 -25.76
CA GLU A 10 -0.74 -69.47 -24.35
C GLU A 10 0.05 -68.17 -24.15
N LYS A 11 1.08 -67.94 -24.97
CA LYS A 11 1.85 -66.68 -24.97
C LYS A 11 1.01 -65.45 -25.29
N TYR A 12 0.05 -65.56 -26.21
CA TYR A 12 -0.87 -64.46 -26.53
C TYR A 12 -1.74 -64.10 -25.31
N TRP A 13 -2.28 -65.11 -24.63
CA TRP A 13 -3.09 -64.91 -23.42
C TRP A 13 -2.27 -64.39 -22.22
N GLU A 14 -1.01 -64.79 -22.11
CA GLU A 14 -0.06 -64.25 -21.13
C GLU A 14 0.49 -62.86 -21.50
N ALA A 15 0.12 -62.32 -22.67
CA ALA A 15 0.62 -61.08 -23.23
C ALA A 15 2.15 -61.04 -23.42
N GLU A 16 2.77 -62.21 -23.64
CA GLU A 16 4.21 -62.38 -23.92
C GLU A 16 4.53 -62.60 -25.41
N ALA A 17 3.51 -62.68 -26.27
CA ALA A 17 3.68 -62.87 -27.70
C ALA A 17 4.31 -61.63 -28.39
N SER A 18 5.22 -61.88 -29.33
CA SER A 18 5.75 -60.82 -30.21
C SER A 18 4.83 -60.53 -31.41
N LEU A 19 5.03 -59.40 -32.09
CA LEU A 19 4.28 -59.08 -33.31
C LEU A 19 4.47 -60.09 -34.46
N GLU A 20 5.61 -60.79 -34.48
CA GLU A 20 5.88 -61.85 -35.45
C GLU A 20 5.13 -63.14 -35.08
N ASP A 21 5.12 -63.49 -33.79
CA ASP A 21 4.37 -64.61 -33.24
C ASP A 21 2.85 -64.43 -33.44
N GLU A 22 2.31 -63.23 -33.24
CA GLU A 22 0.88 -62.94 -33.48
C GLU A 22 0.48 -63.09 -34.96
N LYS A 23 1.36 -62.69 -35.88
CA LYS A 23 1.14 -62.89 -37.33
C LYS A 23 1.15 -64.37 -37.68
N GLU A 24 2.09 -65.13 -37.11
CA GLU A 24 2.16 -66.59 -37.26
C GLU A 24 0.89 -67.24 -36.71
N LEU A 25 0.47 -66.86 -35.50
CA LEU A 25 -0.74 -67.38 -34.83
C LEU A 25 -2.00 -67.12 -35.66
N LYS A 26 -2.20 -65.91 -36.19
CA LYS A 26 -3.32 -65.57 -37.07
C LYS A 26 -3.31 -66.39 -38.36
N ALA A 27 -2.14 -66.63 -38.96
CA ALA A 27 -2.02 -67.45 -40.15
C ALA A 27 -2.37 -68.93 -39.86
N LEU A 28 -1.91 -69.46 -38.73
CA LEU A 28 -2.20 -70.83 -38.29
C LEU A 28 -3.68 -71.04 -37.98
N ILE A 29 -4.34 -70.09 -37.32
CA ILE A 29 -5.79 -70.15 -37.02
C ILE A 29 -6.64 -70.05 -38.29
N LYS A 30 -6.18 -69.30 -39.30
CA LYS A 30 -6.88 -69.18 -40.59
C LYS A 30 -6.75 -70.43 -41.48
N ALA A 31 -5.67 -71.19 -41.32
CA ALA A 31 -5.37 -72.36 -42.14
C ALA A 31 -6.02 -73.67 -41.65
N GLU A 32 -6.40 -73.75 -40.38
CA GLU A 32 -6.98 -74.95 -39.76
C GLU A 32 -8.51 -75.02 -39.93
N GLN A 33 -9.06 -76.24 -39.93
CA GLN A 33 -10.49 -76.51 -40.06
C GLN A 33 -11.12 -76.79 -38.68
N GLU A 34 -11.98 -75.86 -38.25
CA GLU A 34 -13.04 -75.93 -37.22
C GLU A 34 -12.91 -77.01 -36.13
N SER A 35 -12.12 -76.71 -35.10
CA SER A 35 -12.40 -77.16 -33.73
C SER A 35 -13.07 -76.03 -32.96
N GLU A 36 -13.93 -76.35 -31.98
CA GLU A 36 -14.72 -75.38 -31.21
C GLU A 36 -13.85 -74.27 -30.59
N GLU A 37 -12.70 -74.62 -30.02
CA GLU A 37 -11.73 -73.68 -29.44
C GLU A 37 -11.09 -72.74 -30.50
N VAL A 38 -10.89 -73.22 -31.73
CA VAL A 38 -10.33 -72.40 -32.83
C VAL A 38 -11.39 -71.45 -33.38
N GLU A 39 -12.66 -71.85 -33.37
CA GLU A 39 -13.78 -71.03 -33.82
C GLU A 39 -13.98 -69.81 -32.90
N GLU A 40 -13.90 -69.99 -31.59
CA GLU A 40 -13.99 -68.89 -30.61
C GLU A 40 -12.86 -67.87 -30.79
N VAL A 41 -11.61 -68.33 -30.90
CA VAL A 41 -10.45 -67.44 -31.06
C VAL A 41 -10.47 -66.73 -32.42
N LYS A 42 -10.93 -67.42 -33.47
CA LYS A 42 -11.11 -66.82 -34.79
C LYS A 42 -12.15 -65.71 -34.76
N ALA A 43 -13.30 -65.93 -34.11
CA ALA A 43 -14.33 -64.91 -33.94
C ALA A 43 -13.79 -63.67 -33.19
N LEU A 44 -12.94 -63.87 -32.18
CA LEU A 44 -12.27 -62.78 -31.46
C LEU A 44 -11.36 -61.96 -32.38
N PHE A 45 -10.49 -62.62 -33.16
CA PHE A 45 -9.58 -61.93 -34.07
C PHE A 45 -10.31 -61.21 -35.21
N ASP A 46 -11.37 -61.82 -35.74
CA ASP A 46 -12.23 -61.21 -36.74
C ASP A 46 -12.92 -59.95 -36.18
N HIS A 47 -13.39 -60.01 -34.93
CA HIS A 47 -13.96 -58.84 -34.26
C HIS A 47 -12.95 -57.71 -34.09
N PHE A 48 -11.74 -58.00 -33.60
CA PHE A 48 -10.69 -56.99 -33.46
C PHE A 48 -10.27 -56.37 -34.80
N GLU A 49 -10.22 -57.16 -35.87
CA GLU A 49 -9.94 -56.62 -37.21
C GLU A 49 -11.08 -55.72 -37.69
N SER A 50 -12.34 -56.07 -37.41
CA SER A 50 -13.49 -55.26 -37.77
C SER A 50 -13.52 -53.92 -37.04
N GLU A 51 -13.23 -53.92 -35.73
CA GLU A 51 -13.19 -52.72 -34.89
C GLU A 51 -12.00 -51.83 -35.26
N SER A 52 -10.85 -52.40 -35.64
CA SER A 52 -9.68 -51.61 -36.09
C SER A 52 -9.92 -50.80 -37.36
N LYS A 53 -10.97 -51.13 -38.13
CA LYS A 53 -11.37 -50.42 -39.35
C LYS A 53 -12.39 -49.32 -39.07
N ILE A 54 -12.90 -49.24 -37.84
CA ILE A 54 -13.82 -48.18 -37.43
C ILE A 54 -12.98 -46.93 -37.18
N GLU A 55 -13.19 -45.92 -38.02
CA GLU A 55 -12.58 -44.60 -37.84
C GLU A 55 -13.53 -43.71 -37.02
N LEU A 56 -12.92 -42.83 -36.21
CA LEU A 56 -13.66 -41.81 -35.49
C LEU A 56 -14.14 -40.74 -36.48
N ASP A 57 -15.31 -40.16 -36.20
CA ASP A 57 -15.79 -39.04 -37.00
C ASP A 57 -14.96 -37.76 -36.77
N GLU A 58 -15.01 -36.83 -37.72
CA GLU A 58 -14.27 -35.55 -37.65
C GLU A 58 -14.68 -34.67 -36.45
N SER A 59 -15.84 -34.94 -35.83
CA SER A 59 -16.39 -34.17 -34.71
C SER A 59 -16.02 -34.72 -33.33
N PHE A 60 -15.40 -35.90 -33.27
CA PHE A 60 -14.99 -36.54 -32.03
C PHE A 60 -14.01 -35.67 -31.25
N ASP A 61 -12.96 -35.18 -31.91
CA ASP A 61 -11.94 -34.34 -31.31
C ASP A 61 -12.54 -33.05 -30.76
N GLU A 62 -13.44 -32.41 -31.51
CA GLU A 62 -14.14 -31.19 -31.08
C GLU A 62 -15.00 -31.44 -29.83
N SER A 63 -15.73 -32.55 -29.81
CA SER A 63 -16.60 -32.94 -28.69
C SER A 63 -15.80 -33.22 -27.40
N ILE A 64 -14.68 -33.92 -27.53
CA ILE A 64 -13.78 -34.22 -26.40
C ILE A 64 -13.11 -32.94 -25.89
N LEU A 65 -12.63 -32.09 -26.80
CA LEU A 65 -12.03 -30.81 -26.42
C LEU A 65 -13.03 -29.91 -25.71
N GLN A 66 -14.29 -29.90 -26.12
CA GLN A 66 -15.33 -29.14 -25.44
C GLN A 66 -15.57 -29.66 -24.00
N MET A 67 -15.58 -30.99 -23.82
CA MET A 67 -15.78 -31.60 -22.50
C MET A 67 -14.60 -31.37 -21.55
N ILE A 68 -13.38 -31.25 -22.08
CA ILE A 68 -12.16 -30.97 -21.30
C ILE A 68 -12.01 -29.46 -21.05
N SER A 69 -12.43 -28.62 -22.00
CA SER A 69 -12.28 -27.16 -21.94
C SER A 69 -13.33 -26.47 -21.07
N GLU A 70 -14.36 -27.17 -20.60
CA GLU A 70 -15.13 -26.75 -19.43
C GLU A 70 -14.27 -26.87 -18.17
N GLU A 71 -13.24 -26.03 -18.07
CA GLU A 71 -12.57 -25.79 -16.80
C GLU A 71 -13.63 -25.21 -15.84
N PRO A 72 -13.78 -25.76 -14.62
CA PRO A 72 -14.65 -25.15 -13.64
C PRO A 72 -14.20 -23.70 -13.47
N GLU A 73 -15.13 -22.74 -13.56
CA GLU A 73 -14.85 -21.32 -13.27
C GLU A 73 -14.39 -21.20 -11.81
N THR A 74 -13.12 -21.53 -11.56
CA THR A 74 -12.51 -21.33 -10.27
C THR A 74 -12.39 -19.82 -10.15
N LYS A 75 -13.16 -19.25 -9.23
CA LYS A 75 -13.03 -17.84 -8.87
C LYS A 75 -11.62 -17.64 -8.31
N VAL A 76 -10.70 -17.30 -9.19
CA VAL A 76 -9.34 -16.91 -8.85
C VAL A 76 -9.42 -15.54 -8.20
N PHE A 77 -9.49 -15.53 -6.86
CA PHE A 77 -9.41 -14.30 -6.11
C PHE A 77 -7.98 -13.76 -6.20
N ASN A 78 -7.82 -12.63 -6.88
CA ASN A 78 -6.54 -11.93 -6.93
C ASN A 78 -6.28 -11.25 -5.58
N LEU A 79 -5.58 -11.96 -4.69
CA LEU A 79 -5.19 -11.47 -3.36
C LEU A 79 -4.42 -10.14 -3.47
N GLN A 80 -3.56 -9.98 -4.46
CA GLN A 80 -2.74 -8.78 -4.62
C GLN A 80 -3.61 -7.54 -4.92
N ALA A 81 -4.64 -7.68 -5.74
CA ALA A 81 -5.61 -6.60 -6.01
C ALA A 81 -6.45 -6.27 -4.76
N TYR A 82 -6.86 -7.29 -4.01
CA TYR A 82 -7.56 -7.12 -2.74
C TYR A 82 -6.71 -6.36 -1.72
N PHE A 83 -5.46 -6.79 -1.49
CA PHE A 83 -4.53 -6.12 -0.59
C PHE A 83 -4.29 -4.66 -0.99
N LYS A 84 -4.06 -4.36 -2.29
CA LYS A 84 -3.87 -2.98 -2.75
C LYS A 84 -5.09 -2.08 -2.46
N ARG A 85 -6.31 -2.60 -2.59
CA ARG A 85 -7.54 -1.85 -2.33
C ARG A 85 -7.73 -1.50 -0.85
N TYR A 86 -7.35 -2.40 0.05
CA TYR A 86 -7.53 -2.22 1.49
C TYR A 86 -6.29 -1.69 2.22
N ALA A 87 -5.12 -1.67 1.57
CA ALA A 87 -3.87 -1.20 2.17
C ALA A 87 -3.96 0.25 2.66
N SER A 88 -4.60 1.15 1.91
CA SER A 88 -4.77 2.55 2.32
C SER A 88 -5.65 2.70 3.56
N ILE A 89 -6.73 1.91 3.64
CA ILE A 89 -7.64 1.88 4.79
C ILE A 89 -6.93 1.30 6.01
N ALA A 90 -6.22 0.18 5.85
CA ALA A 90 -5.45 -0.44 6.93
C ALA A 90 -4.35 0.51 7.45
N ALA A 91 -3.65 1.21 6.57
CA ALA A 91 -2.65 2.20 6.95
C ALA A 91 -3.25 3.34 7.78
N ALA A 92 -4.40 3.89 7.37
CA ALA A 92 -5.09 4.92 8.14
C ALA A 92 -5.50 4.44 9.54
N VAL A 93 -6.03 3.22 9.64
CA VAL A 93 -6.39 2.60 10.92
C VAL A 93 -5.15 2.43 11.81
N VAL A 94 -4.05 1.92 11.27
CA VAL A 94 -2.79 1.78 12.01
C VAL A 94 -2.29 3.13 12.54
N VAL A 95 -2.33 4.18 11.72
CA VAL A 95 -1.92 5.53 12.14
C VAL A 95 -2.78 6.00 13.31
N ILE A 96 -4.11 5.85 13.24
CA ILE A 96 -5.01 6.24 14.34
C ILE A 96 -4.69 5.48 15.63
N PHE A 97 -4.48 4.16 15.55
CA PHE A 97 -4.14 3.36 16.72
C PHE A 97 -2.79 3.73 17.32
N VAL A 98 -1.76 3.92 16.48
CA VAL A 98 -0.42 4.31 16.94
C VAL A 98 -0.46 5.71 17.57
N SER A 99 -1.12 6.67 16.93
CA SER A 99 -1.28 8.02 17.48
C SER A 99 -2.05 8.01 18.81
N GLY A 100 -3.13 7.24 18.92
CA GLY A 100 -3.88 7.09 20.17
C GLY A 100 -3.06 6.44 21.29
N TYR A 101 -2.28 5.41 20.96
CA TYR A 101 -1.39 4.73 21.91
C TYR A 101 -0.31 5.70 22.44
N LEU A 102 0.34 6.45 21.55
CA LEU A 102 1.36 7.44 21.95
C LEU A 102 0.77 8.58 22.77
N ALA A 103 -0.43 9.06 22.44
CA ALA A 103 -1.11 10.10 23.22
C ALA A 103 -1.44 9.62 24.64
N ASN A 104 -1.91 8.38 24.78
CA ASN A 104 -2.18 7.78 26.09
C ASN A 104 -0.89 7.60 26.90
N GLN A 105 0.21 7.20 26.26
CA GLN A 105 1.51 7.08 26.91
C GLN A 105 2.01 8.42 27.45
N GLN A 106 1.88 9.51 26.68
CA GLN A 106 2.27 10.84 27.14
C GLN A 106 1.40 11.34 28.31
N GLN A 107 0.09 11.09 28.27
CA GLN A 107 -0.80 11.49 29.37
C GLN A 107 -0.42 10.82 30.69
N ASN A 108 0.03 9.57 30.67
CA ASN A 108 0.50 8.87 31.88
C ASN A 108 1.87 9.36 32.39
N GLN A 109 2.61 10.14 31.60
CA GLN A 109 3.91 10.70 31.98
C GLN A 109 3.80 12.12 32.57
N TYR A 110 2.71 12.85 32.28
CA TYR A 110 2.38 14.11 32.95
C TYR A 110 1.54 13.85 34.21
N VAL A 111 2.15 13.24 35.22
CA VAL A 111 1.71 13.50 36.59
C VAL A 111 2.26 14.88 36.91
N SER A 112 1.41 15.91 36.93
CA SER A 112 1.80 17.21 37.49
C SER A 112 2.22 16.96 38.94
N GLU A 113 3.53 16.91 39.16
CA GLU A 113 4.10 16.91 40.50
C GLU A 113 3.72 18.27 41.11
N ASP A 114 2.75 18.24 42.02
CA ASP A 114 2.19 19.46 42.61
C ASP A 114 3.34 20.20 43.29
N THR A 115 3.76 21.33 42.72
CA THR A 115 5.02 22.00 43.09
C THR A 115 4.93 22.67 44.47
N PHE A 116 3.72 22.75 45.03
CA PHE A 116 3.45 23.34 46.34
C PHE A 116 2.55 22.42 47.16
N GLU A 117 2.88 22.23 48.42
CA GLU A 117 2.17 21.30 49.31
C GLU A 117 0.79 21.83 49.74
N THR A 118 0.56 23.15 49.64
CA THR A 118 -0.71 23.78 50.01
C THR A 118 -1.18 24.82 48.97
N PRO A 119 -2.49 24.91 48.70
CA PRO A 119 -3.05 25.89 47.76
C PRO A 119 -2.79 27.36 48.15
N GLU A 120 -2.65 27.64 49.45
CA GLU A 120 -2.39 28.99 49.97
C GLU A 120 -0.98 29.47 49.62
N GLU A 121 0.02 28.58 49.69
CA GLU A 121 1.40 28.88 49.33
C GLU A 121 1.56 29.13 47.82
N ALA A 122 0.94 28.30 46.99
CA ALA A 122 0.93 28.48 45.54
C ALA A 122 0.34 29.85 45.14
N TYR A 123 -0.75 30.25 45.80
CA TYR A 123 -1.37 31.55 45.55
C TYR A 123 -0.49 32.72 45.99
N ALA A 124 0.20 32.58 47.13
CA ALA A 124 1.13 33.59 47.62
C ALA A 124 2.30 33.80 46.65
N GLU A 125 2.91 32.72 46.15
CA GLU A 125 4.02 32.83 45.20
C GLU A 125 3.56 33.35 43.83
N LEU A 126 2.39 32.91 43.34
CA LEU A 126 1.78 33.46 42.13
C LEU A 126 1.59 34.98 42.26
N LYS A 127 1.02 35.45 43.37
CA LYS A 127 0.81 36.87 43.63
C LYS A 127 2.15 37.61 43.65
N ARG A 128 3.20 37.03 44.23
CA ARG A 128 4.55 37.60 44.24
C ARG A 128 5.12 37.75 42.82
N GLN A 129 4.99 36.72 42.00
CA GLN A 129 5.45 36.73 40.60
C GLN A 129 4.68 37.75 39.76
N LEU A 130 3.35 37.82 39.88
CA LEU A 130 2.52 38.80 39.19
C LEU A 130 2.88 40.24 39.60
N LEU A 131 3.13 40.48 40.90
CA LEU A 131 3.61 41.77 41.39
C LEU A 131 4.98 42.12 40.82
N MET A 132 5.88 41.15 40.70
CA MET A 132 7.20 41.36 40.12
C MET A 132 7.10 41.75 38.64
N VAL A 133 6.27 41.05 37.87
CA VAL A 133 5.98 41.38 36.45
C VAL A 133 5.38 42.78 36.33
N SER A 134 4.39 43.11 37.18
CA SER A 134 3.77 44.45 37.17
C SER A 134 4.78 45.55 37.48
N ASN A 135 5.69 45.34 38.43
CA ASN A 135 6.77 46.29 38.72
C ASN A 135 7.71 46.49 37.52
N TYR A 136 8.08 45.41 36.83
CA TYR A 136 8.90 45.52 35.62
C TYR A 136 8.17 46.26 34.49
N MET A 137 6.88 45.99 34.28
CA MET A 137 6.07 46.71 33.29
C MET A 137 5.95 48.19 33.62
N ASN A 138 5.70 48.54 34.89
CA ASN A 138 5.60 49.93 35.32
C ASN A 138 6.93 50.66 35.16
N LYS A 139 8.05 50.03 35.52
CA LYS A 139 9.40 50.58 35.28
C LYS A 139 9.66 50.78 33.78
N GLY A 140 9.33 49.78 32.95
CA GLY A 140 9.46 49.87 31.49
C GLY A 140 8.65 51.03 30.91
N ASN A 141 7.40 51.20 31.35
CA ASN A 141 6.56 52.33 30.92
C ASN A 141 7.11 53.68 31.37
N GLN A 142 7.67 53.80 32.58
CA GLN A 142 8.33 55.03 33.03
C GLN A 142 9.53 55.37 32.16
N THR A 143 10.42 54.40 31.89
CA THR A 143 11.57 54.60 31.00
C THR A 143 11.13 54.98 29.58
N MET A 144 10.04 54.42 29.07
CA MET A 144 9.49 54.79 27.76
C MET A 144 8.88 56.19 27.74
N ASN A 145 8.21 56.61 28.81
CA ASN A 145 7.72 57.98 28.94
C ASN A 145 8.87 58.99 29.03
N GLU A 146 9.93 58.68 29.77
CA GLU A 146 11.16 59.49 29.83
C GLU A 146 11.81 59.60 28.44
N LEU A 147 12.00 58.49 27.72
CA LEU A 147 12.52 58.50 26.35
C LEU A 147 11.64 59.29 25.39
N THR A 148 10.31 59.18 25.51
CA THR A 148 9.36 59.94 24.70
C THR A 148 9.47 61.44 24.99
N ASN A 149 9.63 61.81 26.25
CA ASN A 149 9.83 63.21 26.65
C ASN A 149 11.18 63.74 26.15
N LEU A 150 12.25 62.95 26.20
CA LEU A 150 13.54 63.31 25.61
C LEU A 150 13.45 63.50 24.08
N GLY A 151 12.69 62.64 23.39
CA GLY A 151 12.40 62.78 21.96
C GLY A 151 11.68 64.09 21.63
N LYS A 152 10.74 64.53 22.49
CA LYS A 152 10.04 65.82 22.37
C LYS A 152 10.96 67.02 22.64
N VAL A 153 11.87 66.90 23.61
CA VAL A 153 12.89 67.94 23.85
C VAL A 153 13.76 68.12 22.60
N GLY A 154 14.09 67.05 21.88
CA GLY A 154 14.80 67.12 20.59
C GLY A 154 14.04 67.90 19.53
N THR A 155 12.71 67.75 19.44
CA THR A 155 11.87 68.52 18.51
C THR A 155 11.72 69.99 18.92
N GLU A 156 11.56 70.27 20.21
CA GLU A 156 11.47 71.65 20.73
C GLU A 156 12.77 72.42 20.51
N LEU A 157 13.93 71.78 20.66
CA LEU A 157 15.23 72.37 20.35
C LEU A 157 15.41 72.65 18.84
N GLN A 158 14.85 71.82 17.98
CA GLN A 158 14.88 72.03 16.52
C GLN A 158 13.98 73.20 16.11
N ASP A 159 12.81 73.33 16.71
CA ASP A 159 11.91 74.47 16.52
C ASP A 159 12.55 75.77 17.04
N PHE A 160 13.25 75.71 18.18
CA PHE A 160 14.02 76.84 18.71
C PHE A 160 15.15 77.25 17.76
N SER A 161 15.88 76.28 17.19
CA SER A 161 16.94 76.55 16.20
C SER A 161 16.39 77.22 14.93
N ARG A 162 15.23 76.77 14.43
CA ARG A 162 14.57 77.37 13.26
C ARG A 162 14.05 78.77 13.54
N MET A 163 13.54 79.00 14.75
CA MET A 163 13.10 80.32 15.19
C MET A 163 14.29 81.29 15.32
N SER A 164 15.45 80.83 15.79
CA SER A 164 16.69 81.60 15.80
C SER A 164 17.10 82.02 14.38
N GLU A 165 17.11 81.08 13.44
CA GLU A 165 17.47 81.34 12.04
C GLU A 165 16.47 82.30 11.35
N ALA A 166 15.18 82.15 11.66
CA ALA A 166 14.14 83.08 11.18
C ALA A 166 14.30 84.48 11.79
N SER A 167 14.73 84.59 13.05
CA SER A 167 15.00 85.88 13.69
C SER A 167 16.21 86.59 13.08
N GLU A 168 17.26 85.85 12.74
CA GLU A 168 18.44 86.38 12.03
C GLU A 168 18.07 86.84 10.60
N GLY A 169 17.19 86.09 9.92
CA GLY A 169 16.62 86.52 8.64
C GLY A 169 15.77 87.80 8.76
N LEU A 170 14.99 87.96 9.83
CA LEU A 170 14.24 89.19 10.09
C LEU A 170 15.14 90.38 10.45
N GLU A 171 16.25 90.15 11.13
CA GLU A 171 17.27 91.17 11.42
C GLU A 171 17.93 91.67 10.13
N LEU A 172 18.27 90.77 9.19
CA LEU A 172 18.76 91.14 7.86
C LEU A 172 17.73 91.93 7.03
N LEU A 173 16.45 91.59 7.13
CA LEU A 173 15.38 92.36 6.48
C LEU A 173 15.19 93.74 7.11
N SER A 174 15.34 93.85 8.43
CA SER A 174 15.35 95.13 9.16
C SER A 174 16.54 95.99 8.74
N GLU A 175 17.74 95.42 8.65
CA GLU A 175 18.94 96.13 8.19
C GLU A 175 18.85 96.57 6.72
N MET A 176 18.21 95.78 5.84
CA MET A 176 17.98 96.19 4.45
C MET A 176 16.98 97.34 4.32
N ASN A 177 15.95 97.41 5.17
CA ASN A 177 14.99 98.52 5.15
C ASN A 177 15.60 99.82 5.71
N LEU A 178 16.54 99.72 6.66
CA LEU A 178 17.26 100.87 7.21
C LEU A 178 18.33 101.45 6.28
N LYS A 179 18.80 100.69 5.28
CA LYS A 179 19.79 101.13 4.28
C LYS A 179 19.22 101.83 3.04
N ASN A 180 17.89 101.93 2.91
CA ASN A 180 17.23 102.50 1.73
C ASN A 180 16.42 103.79 2.00
N ASN A 181 16.80 104.54 3.05
CA ASN A 181 16.44 105.95 3.23
C ASN A 181 17.71 106.78 3.51
#